data_AF-A0A349DQV5-F1
#
_entry.id   AF-A0A349DQV5-F1
#
_cell.length_a   1.000
_cell.length_b   1.000
_cell.length_c   1.000
_cell.angle_alpha   90.00
_cell.angle_beta   90.00
_cell.angle_gamma   90.00
#
_symmetry.space_group_name_H-M   'P 1'
#
loop_
_entity.id
_entity.type
_entity.pdbx_description
1 polymer ?
#
loop_
_entity_poly.entity_id
_entity_poly.type
_entity_poly.pdbx_seq_one_letter_code
_entity_poly.pdbx_strand_id
1 'polypeptide(L)'
;MAFRKEYGRIKVEVTVKKADLIERLKKNREKHQREFQEAITLWQQDLAKAIKNIDVATQTNFPKELEELDEHCPESYLEAYDDIIEMFSMAVKEEILLDSEAFRNFCRDEWDWKSDVADNKYYHKVLKKK
;
A
#
# COMPACT_ATOMS: atom_id res chain seq x y z
N MET A 1 -10.45 29.48 -18.01
CA MET A 1 -9.17 28.99 -17.42
C MET A 1 -8.52 28.06 -18.43
N ALA A 2 -7.43 28.50 -19.06
CA ALA A 2 -6.75 27.74 -20.11
C ALA A 2 -5.67 26.86 -19.49
N PHE A 3 -5.88 25.55 -19.50
CA PHE A 3 -4.88 24.57 -19.10
C PHE A 3 -3.79 24.52 -20.19
N ARG A 4 -2.63 25.15 -19.94
CA ARG A 4 -1.46 25.01 -20.81
C ARG A 4 -0.91 23.59 -20.67
N LYS A 5 -0.87 22.88 -21.80
CA LYS A 5 -0.23 21.57 -21.93
C LYS A 5 1.28 21.78 -22.11
N GLU A 6 2.04 21.61 -21.05
CA GLU A 6 3.46 21.22 -21.15
C GLU A 6 3.54 19.74 -20.75
N TYR A 7 4.01 18.92 -21.69
CA TYR A 7 4.33 17.50 -21.62
C TYR A 7 3.89 16.71 -20.36
N GLY A 8 2.86 15.88 -20.52
CA GLY A 8 2.69 14.68 -19.68
C GLY A 8 1.42 14.61 -18.84
N ARG A 9 1.09 15.60 -18.00
CA ARG A 9 -0.11 15.57 -17.14
C ARG A 9 -0.63 16.98 -16.88
N ILE A 10 -1.95 17.16 -16.89
CA ILE A 10 -2.58 18.44 -16.52
C ILE A 10 -2.40 18.62 -15.01
N LYS A 11 -1.68 19.65 -14.57
CA LYS A 11 -1.63 20.05 -13.17
C LYS A 11 -2.95 20.73 -12.81
N VAL A 12 -3.86 19.95 -12.23
CA VAL A 12 -5.11 20.44 -11.65
C VAL A 12 -4.94 20.47 -10.15
N GLU A 13 -5.37 21.57 -9.54
CA GLU A 13 -5.52 21.69 -8.09
C GLU A 13 -7.00 21.66 -7.74
N VAL A 14 -7.32 20.99 -6.63
CA VAL A 14 -8.69 20.88 -6.13
C VAL A 14 -8.71 21.11 -4.64
N THR A 15 -9.66 21.91 -4.19
CA THR A 15 -9.90 22.12 -2.76
C THR A 15 -10.91 21.10 -2.27
N VAL A 16 -10.56 20.38 -1.21
CA VAL A 16 -11.42 19.37 -0.58
C VAL A 16 -11.61 19.67 0.89
N LYS A 17 -12.71 19.17 1.47
CA LYS A 17 -12.94 19.24 2.91
C LYS A 17 -11.98 18.29 3.62
N LYS A 18 -11.29 18.81 4.64
CA LYS A 18 -10.38 18.05 5.49
C LYS A 18 -11.05 16.83 6.13
N ALA A 19 -12.27 17.01 6.64
CA ALA A 19 -13.01 15.93 7.30
C ALA A 19 -13.26 14.75 6.35
N ASP A 20 -13.75 15.04 5.13
CA ASP A 20 -14.02 14.03 4.10
C ASP A 20 -12.73 13.32 3.66
N LEU A 21 -11.62 14.07 3.54
CA LEU A 21 -10.31 13.53 3.18
C LEU A 21 -9.79 12.55 4.24
N ILE A 22 -9.86 12.93 5.52
CA ILE A 22 -9.45 12.07 6.64
C ILE A 22 -10.32 10.81 6.70
N GLU A 23 -11.64 10.94 6.54
CA GLU A 23 -12.55 9.79 6.53
C GLU A 23 -12.21 8.83 5.38
N ARG A 24 -11.92 9.38 4.20
CA ARG A 24 -11.51 8.60 3.02
C ARG A 24 -10.21 7.84 3.27
N LEU A 25 -9.19 8.52 3.82
CA LEU A 25 -7.90 7.92 4.17
C LEU A 25 -8.06 6.80 5.21
N LYS A 26 -8.89 6.99 6.23
CA LYS A 26 -9.18 5.94 7.23
C LYS A 26 -9.82 4.71 6.59
N LYS A 27 -10.80 4.88 5.70
CA LYS A 27 -11.43 3.77 4.96
C LYS A 27 -10.42 3.02 4.09
N ASN A 28 -9.54 3.75 3.40
CA ASN A 28 -8.49 3.16 2.58
C ASN A 28 -7.47 2.40 3.43
N ARG A 29 -7.01 2.98 4.55
CA ARG A 29 -6.13 2.34 5.52
C ARG A 29 -6.71 1.04 6.05
N GLU A 30 -7.96 1.04 6.49
CA GLU A 30 -8.63 -0.17 7.00
C GLU A 30 -8.76 -1.25 5.92
N LYS A 31 -9.02 -0.85 4.67
CA LYS A 31 -9.03 -1.77 3.52
C LYS A 31 -7.64 -2.39 3.32
N HIS A 32 -6.59 -1.58 3.29
CA HIS A 32 -5.21 -2.05 3.16
C HIS A 32 -4.82 -2.97 4.31
N GLN A 33 -5.20 -2.63 5.54
CA GLN A 33 -4.93 -3.46 6.72
C GLN A 33 -5.53 -4.86 6.58
N ARG A 34 -6.78 -4.96 6.13
CA ARG A 34 -7.42 -6.27 5.91
C ARG A 34 -6.71 -7.06 4.80
N GLU A 35 -6.41 -6.40 3.69
CA GLU A 35 -5.73 -7.02 2.55
C GLU A 35 -4.33 -7.50 2.93
N PHE A 36 -3.57 -6.70 3.67
CA PHE A 36 -2.27 -7.05 4.24
C PHE A 36 -2.37 -8.23 5.20
N GLN A 37 -3.33 -8.21 6.14
CA GLN A 37 -3.46 -9.28 7.14
C GLN A 37 -3.78 -10.62 6.49
N GLU A 38 -4.60 -10.63 5.44
CA GLU A 38 -4.85 -11.84 4.66
C GLU A 38 -3.60 -12.30 3.89
N ALA A 39 -2.88 -11.36 3.25
CA ALA A 39 -1.67 -11.67 2.49
C ALA A 39 -0.54 -12.21 3.38
N ILE A 40 -0.26 -11.56 4.51
CA ILE A 40 0.79 -11.99 5.45
C ILE A 40 0.47 -13.33 6.08
N THR A 41 -0.82 -13.62 6.34
CA THR A 41 -1.23 -14.93 6.85
C THR A 41 -0.92 -16.05 5.85
N LEU A 42 -1.18 -15.82 4.56
CA LEU A 42 -0.84 -16.78 3.50
C LEU A 42 0.69 -16.96 3.37
N TRP A 43 1.46 -15.88 3.48
CA TRP A 43 2.92 -15.93 3.49
C TRP A 43 3.44 -16.73 4.68
N GLN A 44 2.95 -16.46 5.90
CA GLN A 44 3.32 -17.18 7.12
C GLN A 44 3.02 -18.69 7.03
N GLN A 45 1.92 -19.07 6.37
CA GLN A 45 1.61 -20.49 6.13
C GLN A 45 2.62 -21.17 5.21
N ASP A 46 3.07 -20.48 4.16
CA ASP A 46 4.06 -21.03 3.24
C ASP A 46 5.46 -21.03 3.87
N LEU A 47 5.81 -20.01 4.65
CA LEU A 47 7.02 -19.97 5.47
C LEU A 47 7.08 -21.15 6.46
N ALA A 48 6.01 -21.41 7.19
CA ALA A 48 5.96 -22.52 8.13
C ALA A 48 6.13 -23.88 7.45
N LYS A 49 5.68 -24.04 6.20
CA LYS A 49 5.91 -25.26 5.40
C LYS A 49 7.35 -25.35 4.93
N ALA A 50 7.91 -24.24 4.44
CA ALA A 50 9.31 -24.19 3.98
C ALA A 50 10.25 -24.57 5.13
N ILE A 51 10.11 -23.95 6.30
CA ILE A 51 10.92 -24.24 7.49
C ILE A 51 10.84 -25.72 7.89
N LYS A 52 9.66 -26.34 7.84
CA LYS A 52 9.47 -27.76 8.19
C LYS A 52 10.15 -28.73 7.21
N ASN A 53 10.29 -28.34 5.95
CA ASN A 53 10.83 -29.18 4.90
C ASN A 53 12.34 -28.98 4.69
N ILE A 54 12.92 -27.96 5.31
CA ILE A 54 14.35 -27.67 5.20
C ILE A 54 15.12 -28.60 6.13
N ASP A 55 15.96 -29.43 5.53
CA ASP A 55 16.99 -30.17 6.26
C ASP A 55 18.24 -29.30 6.39
N VAL A 56 18.34 -28.58 7.50
CA VAL A 56 19.45 -27.65 7.80
C VAL A 56 20.82 -28.34 7.74
N ALA A 57 20.90 -29.63 8.03
CA ALA A 57 22.18 -30.36 8.02
C ALA A 57 22.76 -30.54 6.61
N THR A 58 21.91 -30.44 5.58
CA THR A 58 22.31 -30.56 4.17
C THR A 58 22.62 -29.21 3.51
N GLN A 59 22.34 -28.11 4.21
CA GLN A 59 22.48 -26.76 3.66
C GLN A 59 23.90 -26.23 3.85
N THR A 60 24.53 -25.81 2.76
CA THR A 60 25.83 -25.12 2.78
C THR A 60 25.68 -23.59 2.67
N ASN A 61 24.53 -23.13 2.16
CA ASN A 61 24.16 -21.73 1.98
C ASN A 61 22.75 -21.49 2.54
N PHE A 62 22.30 -20.24 2.54
CA PHE A 62 20.90 -19.93 2.89
C PHE A 62 19.94 -20.68 1.94
N PRO A 63 18.90 -21.35 2.47
CA PRO A 63 17.96 -22.10 1.63
C PRO A 63 17.26 -21.20 0.62
N LYS A 64 17.30 -21.58 -0.66
CA LYS A 64 16.70 -20.80 -1.75
C LYS A 64 15.19 -20.61 -1.56
N GLU A 65 14.53 -21.61 -0.98
CA GLU A 65 13.09 -21.56 -0.69
C GLU A 65 12.74 -20.45 0.31
N LEU A 66 13.66 -20.12 1.23
CA LEU A 66 13.47 -19.00 2.16
C LEU A 66 13.83 -17.67 1.51
N GLU A 67 14.81 -17.64 0.61
CA GLU A 67 15.18 -16.45 -0.17
C GLU A 67 14.01 -15.99 -1.06
N GLU A 68 13.41 -16.91 -1.82
CA GLU A 68 12.23 -16.64 -2.64
C GLU A 68 11.04 -16.15 -1.80
N LEU A 69 10.86 -16.68 -0.59
CA LEU A 69 9.81 -16.24 0.32
C LEU A 69 10.07 -14.84 0.87
N ASP A 70 11.31 -14.52 1.21
CA ASP A 70 11.73 -13.21 1.72
C ASP A 70 11.49 -12.11 0.67
N GLU A 71 11.88 -12.37 -0.58
CA GLU A 71 11.63 -11.47 -1.72
C GLU A 71 10.14 -11.16 -1.94
N HIS A 72 9.26 -12.10 -1.57
CA HIS A 72 7.81 -11.96 -1.73
C HIS A 72 7.10 -11.65 -0.41
N CYS A 73 7.84 -11.26 0.64
CA CYS A 73 7.24 -10.87 1.91
C CYS A 73 6.30 -9.67 1.70
N PRO A 74 5.00 -9.77 2.07
CA PRO A 74 4.08 -8.65 1.96
C PRO A 74 4.55 -7.46 2.80
N GLU A 75 4.59 -6.27 2.22
CA GLU A 75 4.90 -5.03 2.94
C GLU A 75 3.62 -4.33 3.45
N SER A 76 3.75 -3.66 4.58
CA SER A 76 2.67 -2.86 5.16
C SER A 76 2.95 -1.37 4.97
N TYR A 77 2.02 -0.67 4.31
CA TYR A 77 2.06 0.78 4.13
C TYR A 77 1.11 1.52 5.09
N LEU A 78 0.74 0.90 6.22
CA LEU A 78 -0.16 1.52 7.19
C LEU A 78 0.40 2.81 7.79
N GLU A 79 1.72 2.86 8.01
CA GLU A 79 2.43 4.04 8.51
C GLU A 79 2.25 5.24 7.57
N ALA A 80 2.36 5.02 6.26
CA ALA A 80 2.13 6.09 5.27
C ALA A 80 0.70 6.67 5.32
N TYR A 81 -0.31 5.87 5.67
CA TYR A 81 -1.65 6.39 5.92
C TYR A 81 -1.72 7.13 7.26
N ASP A 82 -1.11 6.57 8.31
CA ASP A 82 -1.13 7.14 9.66
C ASP A 82 -0.49 8.54 9.68
N ASP A 83 0.68 8.68 9.06
CA ASP A 83 1.40 9.95 8.93
C ASP A 83 0.55 11.04 8.26
N ILE A 84 -0.09 10.71 7.14
CA ILE A 84 -0.90 11.67 6.38
C ILE A 84 -2.21 12.00 7.11
N ILE A 85 -2.83 11.00 7.77
CA ILE A 85 -4.01 11.23 8.61
C ILE A 85 -3.65 12.14 9.78
N GLU A 86 -2.53 11.91 10.45
CA GLU A 86 -2.04 12.74 11.55
C GLU A 86 -1.76 14.17 11.07
N MET A 87 -1.01 14.31 9.97
CA MET A 87 -0.70 15.61 9.36
C MET A 87 -1.97 16.42 9.07
N PHE A 88 -2.98 15.80 8.47
CA PHE A 88 -4.25 16.48 8.23
C PHE A 88 -5.04 16.72 9.52
N SER A 89 -4.99 15.83 10.51
CA SER A 89 -5.69 16.04 11.77
C SER A 89 -5.20 17.29 12.53
N MET A 90 -3.91 17.60 12.42
CA MET A 90 -3.29 18.80 13.01
C MET A 90 -3.50 20.07 12.19
N ALA A 91 -3.95 19.96 10.94
CA ALA A 91 -4.14 21.12 10.07
C ALA A 91 -5.26 22.03 10.59
N VAL A 92 -4.96 23.32 10.74
CA VAL A 92 -5.93 24.32 11.26
C VAL A 92 -7.06 24.59 10.26
N LYS A 93 -6.76 24.57 8.95
CA LYS A 93 -7.75 24.85 7.90
C LYS A 93 -8.75 23.71 7.76
N GLU A 94 -10.01 24.06 7.49
CA GLU A 94 -11.07 23.10 7.20
C GLU A 94 -11.01 22.57 5.76
N GLU A 95 -10.34 23.31 4.89
CA GLU A 95 -10.17 23.01 3.47
C GLU A 95 -8.68 22.78 3.15
N ILE A 96 -8.41 21.76 2.34
CA ILE A 96 -7.08 21.36 1.91
C ILE A 96 -7.00 21.49 0.39
N LEU A 97 -6.00 22.21 -0.11
CA LEU A 97 -5.67 22.24 -1.53
C LEU A 97 -4.82 21.01 -1.84
N LEU A 98 -5.29 20.18 -2.76
CA LEU A 98 -4.57 19.02 -3.26
C LEU A 98 -4.18 19.28 -4.71
N ASP A 99 -2.94 18.95 -5.05
CA ASP A 99 -2.56 18.80 -6.45
C ASP A 99 -3.07 17.46 -7.01
N SER A 100 -2.81 17.23 -8.30
CA SER A 100 -3.28 16.03 -9.00
C SER A 100 -2.70 14.72 -8.46
N GLU A 101 -1.50 14.75 -7.87
CA GLU A 101 -0.83 13.57 -7.32
C GLU A 101 -1.36 13.26 -5.92
N ALA A 102 -1.44 14.26 -5.06
CA ALA A 102 -2.05 14.16 -3.75
C ALA A 102 -3.51 13.70 -3.84
N PHE A 103 -4.26 14.21 -4.82
CA PHE A 103 -5.63 13.74 -5.07
C PHE A 103 -5.67 12.26 -5.48
N ARG A 104 -4.75 11.83 -6.36
CA ARG A 104 -4.66 10.42 -6.78
C ARG A 104 -4.37 9.51 -5.58
N ASN A 105 -3.38 9.86 -4.76
CA ASN A 105 -2.98 9.03 -3.64
C ASN A 105 -4.06 9.03 -2.53
N PHE A 106 -4.47 10.21 -2.08
CA PHE A 106 -5.31 10.33 -0.89
C PHE A 106 -6.80 10.10 -1.18
N CYS A 107 -7.29 10.49 -2.36
CA CYS A 107 -8.70 10.31 -2.71
C CYS A 107 -8.96 9.02 -3.51
N ARG A 108 -8.08 8.65 -4.44
CA ARG A 108 -8.26 7.46 -5.29
C ARG A 108 -7.55 6.20 -4.78
N ASP A 109 -6.77 6.28 -3.72
CA ASP A 109 -5.99 5.15 -3.19
C ASP A 109 -4.98 4.60 -4.20
N GLU A 110 -4.47 5.46 -5.08
CA GLU A 110 -3.59 5.13 -6.20
C GLU A 110 -2.15 5.59 -5.91
N TRP A 111 -1.60 5.07 -4.83
CA TRP A 111 -0.22 5.30 -4.38
C TRP A 111 0.80 4.65 -5.33
N ASP A 112 2.04 5.11 -5.32
CA ASP A 112 3.07 4.57 -6.21
C ASP A 112 3.39 3.10 -5.88
N TRP A 113 3.41 2.75 -4.59
CA TRP A 113 3.60 1.38 -4.09
C TRP A 113 2.41 0.44 -4.37
N LYS A 114 1.26 0.93 -4.87
CA LYS A 114 0.12 0.04 -5.20
C LYS A 114 0.47 -0.98 -6.27
N SER A 115 1.39 -0.63 -7.16
CA SER A 115 1.88 -1.53 -8.21
C SER A 115 2.63 -2.71 -7.58
N ASP A 116 3.58 -2.46 -6.69
CA ASP A 116 4.33 -3.48 -5.95
C ASP A 116 3.40 -4.39 -5.11
N VAL A 117 2.41 -3.80 -4.44
CA VAL A 117 1.37 -4.56 -3.73
C VAL A 117 0.59 -5.45 -4.68
N ALA A 118 0.22 -4.97 -5.87
CA ALA A 118 -0.54 -5.78 -6.83
C ALA A 118 0.28 -6.92 -7.44
N ASP A 119 1.58 -6.71 -7.64
CA ASP A 119 2.48 -7.69 -8.23
C ASP A 119 2.93 -8.75 -7.22
N ASN A 120 2.87 -8.47 -5.92
CA ASN A 120 3.18 -9.45 -4.89
C ASN A 120 2.22 -10.67 -4.94
N LYS A 121 2.82 -11.86 -4.99
CA LYS A 121 2.14 -13.17 -5.10
C LYS A 121 1.01 -13.37 -4.08
N TYR A 122 1.18 -12.91 -2.84
CA TYR A 122 0.20 -13.12 -1.77
C TYR A 122 -0.95 -12.13 -1.87
N TYR A 123 -0.63 -10.86 -2.14
CA TYR A 123 -1.63 -9.84 -2.39
C TYR A 123 -2.48 -10.14 -3.62
N HIS A 124 -1.90 -10.64 -4.71
CA HIS A 124 -2.64 -11.04 -5.91
C HIS A 124 -3.76 -12.04 -5.61
N LYS A 125 -3.50 -13.00 -4.70
CA LYS A 125 -4.52 -13.99 -4.27
C LYS A 125 -5.64 -13.36 -3.46
N VAL A 126 -5.34 -12.33 -2.67
CA VAL A 126 -6.32 -11.62 -1.85
C VAL A 126 -7.17 -10.68 -2.70
N LEU A 127 -6.53 -9.91 -3.59
CA LEU A 127 -7.20 -8.94 -4.45
C LEU A 127 -8.13 -9.58 -5.49
N LYS A 128 -7.78 -10.76 -6.02
CA LYS A 128 -8.62 -11.52 -6.97
C LYS A 128 -9.84 -12.21 -6.37
N LYS A 129 -9.94 -12.31 -5.03
CA LYS A 129 -11.12 -12.90 -4.37
C LYS A 129 -12.35 -11.98 -4.37
N LYS A 130 -12.19 -10.71 -4.74
CA LYS A 130 -13.27 -9.71 -4.86
C LYS A 130 -13.72 -9.57 -6.31
#